data_AF-A0A9Q2XIQ1-F1
#
_entry.id   AF-A0A9Q2XIQ1-F1
#
_cell.length_a   1.000
_cell.length_b   1.000
_cell.length_c   1.000
_cell.angle_alpha   90.00
_cell.angle_beta   90.00
_cell.angle_gamma   90.00
#
_symmetry.space_group_name_H-M   'P 1'
#
loop_
_entity.id
_entity.type
_entity.pdbx_description
1 polymer ?
#
loop_
_entity_poly.entity_id
_entity_poly.type
_entity_poly.pdbx_seq_one_letter_code
_entity_poly.pdbx_strand_id
1 'polypeptide(L)'
;MRIREETYWDWADSQLHSRSHDEELSDGTSIDVQVRLSRTGATQMFLGVYARRGKAVIEEYYPSCPGETMSRALVRGVDRARALATGALPLRQPLLRRQA
;
A
#
# COMPACT_ATOMS: atom_id res chain seq x y z
N MET A 1 -2.02 -14.17 -8.05
CA MET A 1 -0.69 -13.56 -8.22
C MET A 1 -0.88 -12.08 -8.51
N ARG A 2 -0.18 -11.18 -7.80
CA ARG A 2 -0.28 -9.72 -7.98
C ARG A 2 0.70 -9.25 -9.05
N ILE A 3 0.28 -8.32 -9.89
CA ILE A 3 1.12 -7.64 -10.88
C ILE A 3 1.50 -6.31 -10.26
N ARG A 4 2.76 -6.22 -9.80
CA ARG A 4 3.30 -5.07 -9.08
C ARG A 4 3.71 -3.97 -10.05
N GLU A 5 3.31 -2.74 -9.77
CA GLU A 5 3.70 -1.57 -10.57
C GLU A 5 4.99 -0.94 -10.02
N GLU A 6 5.49 0.09 -10.70
CA GLU A 6 6.69 0.85 -10.30
C GLU A 6 6.62 1.33 -8.84
N THR A 7 5.43 1.71 -8.37
CA THR A 7 5.22 2.20 -6.99
C THR A 7 5.61 1.17 -5.92
N TYR A 8 5.29 -0.11 -6.13
CA TYR A 8 5.76 -1.16 -5.25
C TYR A 8 7.28 -1.31 -5.30
N TRP A 9 7.88 -1.27 -6.48
CA TRP A 9 9.32 -1.47 -6.66
C TRP A 9 10.17 -0.32 -6.13
N ASP A 10 9.68 0.92 -6.24
CA ASP A 10 10.28 2.10 -5.61
C ASP A 10 10.32 2.00 -4.09
N TRP A 11 9.31 1.35 -3.50
CA TRP A 11 9.24 1.13 -2.07
C TRP A 11 10.00 -0.13 -1.66
N ALA A 12 9.97 -1.23 -2.40
CA ALA A 12 10.48 -2.52 -1.95
C ALA A 12 11.99 -2.48 -1.59
N ASP A 13 12.34 -3.05 -0.44
CA ASP A 13 13.73 -3.25 0.02
C ASP A 13 13.74 -4.58 0.77
N SER A 14 14.35 -5.60 0.16
CA SER A 14 14.37 -6.97 0.69
C SER A 14 15.27 -7.13 1.92
N GLN A 15 16.11 -6.13 2.23
CA GLN A 15 16.99 -6.16 3.39
C GLN A 15 16.30 -5.68 4.67
N LEU A 16 15.10 -5.08 4.56
CA LEU A 16 14.36 -4.54 5.68
C LEU A 16 13.22 -5.48 6.09
N HIS A 17 13.12 -5.78 7.37
CA HIS A 17 11.99 -6.53 7.91
C HIS A 17 10.69 -5.74 7.75
N SER A 18 9.67 -6.37 7.18
CA SER A 18 8.32 -5.84 7.09
C SER A 18 7.31 -6.72 7.85
N ARG A 19 6.19 -6.09 8.22
CA ARG A 19 4.95 -6.78 8.61
C ARG A 19 3.92 -6.51 7.53
N SER A 20 3.19 -7.53 7.13
CA SER A 20 2.14 -7.42 6.11
C SER A 20 0.76 -7.77 6.66
N HIS A 21 -0.25 -7.27 5.97
CA HIS A 21 -1.63 -7.70 6.03
C HIS A 21 -2.10 -7.99 4.61
N ASP A 22 -2.48 -9.24 4.38
CA ASP A 22 -3.00 -9.72 3.11
C ASP A 22 -4.48 -10.09 3.31
N GLU A 23 -5.34 -9.62 2.42
CA GLU A 23 -6.79 -9.87 2.49
C GLU A 23 -7.37 -10.04 1.08
N GLU A 24 -8.30 -10.98 0.93
CA GLU A 24 -9.05 -11.20 -0.31
C GLU A 24 -10.53 -10.96 -0.02
N LEU A 25 -11.16 -10.12 -0.84
CA LEU A 25 -12.58 -9.80 -0.76
C LEU A 25 -13.41 -10.76 -1.61
N SER A 26 -14.72 -10.83 -1.36
CA SER A 26 -15.62 -11.77 -2.03
C SER A 26 -15.75 -11.57 -3.55
N ASP A 27 -15.41 -10.40 -4.08
CA ASP A 27 -15.39 -10.11 -5.52
C ASP A 27 -14.07 -10.52 -6.21
N GLY A 28 -13.11 -11.04 -5.43
CA GLY A 28 -11.77 -11.39 -5.85
C GLY A 28 -10.79 -10.21 -5.85
N THR A 29 -11.19 -9.03 -5.41
CA THR A 29 -10.26 -7.93 -5.12
C THR A 29 -9.35 -8.34 -3.96
N SER A 30 -8.05 -8.09 -4.07
CA SER A 30 -7.08 -8.39 -3.02
C SER A 30 -6.38 -7.13 -2.53
N ILE A 31 -6.10 -7.11 -1.23
CA ILE A 31 -5.39 -6.05 -0.52
C ILE A 31 -4.04 -6.61 -0.07
N ASP A 32 -3.02 -5.76 -0.16
CA ASP A 32 -1.70 -5.96 0.45
C ASP A 32 -1.27 -4.65 1.12
N VAL A 33 -1.16 -4.68 2.44
CA VAL A 33 -0.63 -3.54 3.21
C VAL A 33 0.63 -4.00 3.91
N GLN A 34 1.72 -3.28 3.72
CA GLN A 34 3.00 -3.62 4.35
C GLN A 34 3.54 -2.42 5.10
N VAL A 35 4.15 -2.67 6.25
CA VAL A 35 4.84 -1.65 7.05
C VAL A 35 6.23 -2.12 7.41
N ARG A 36 7.16 -1.17 7.51
CA ARG A 36 8.54 -1.43 7.96
C ARG A 36 9.13 -0.18 8.59
N LEU A 37 10.30 -0.32 9.19
CA LEU A 37 11.16 0.83 9.50
C LEU A 37 12.13 1.06 8.34
N SER A 38 12.39 2.32 8.02
CA SER A 38 13.51 2.71 7.17
C SER A 38 14.84 2.43 7.87
N ARG A 39 15.95 2.56 7.14
CA ARG A 39 17.32 2.49 7.70
C ARG A 39 17.59 3.55 8.78
N THR A 40 16.83 4.64 8.78
CA THR A 40 16.89 5.72 9.78
C THR A 40 15.83 5.61 10.87
N GLY A 41 15.05 4.52 10.88
CA GLY A 41 14.02 4.26 11.90
C GLY A 41 12.66 4.91 11.65
N ALA A 42 12.43 5.52 10.48
CA ALA A 42 11.12 6.09 10.13
C ALA A 42 10.13 4.98 9.77
N THR A 43 8.91 5.03 10.30
CA THR A 43 7.84 4.10 9.91
C THR A 43 7.43 4.37 8.46
N GLN A 44 7.54 3.36 7.61
CA GLN A 44 7.11 3.37 6.21
C GLN A 44 5.92 2.46 6.01
N MET A 45 5.09 2.76 5.02
CA MET A 45 3.91 1.97 4.69
C MET A 45 3.74 1.88 3.18
N PHE A 46 3.42 0.69 2.68
CA PHE A 46 2.95 0.43 1.33
C PHE A 46 1.52 -0.09 1.40
N LEU A 47 0.71 0.24 0.39
CA LEU A 47 -0.66 -0.21 0.21
C LEU A 47 -0.88 -0.52 -1.26
N GLY A 48 -1.36 -1.73 -1.55
CA GLY A 48 -1.81 -2.13 -2.87
C GLY A 48 -3.21 -2.72 -2.82
N VAL A 49 -4.06 -2.32 -3.77
CA VAL A 49 -5.35 -2.96 -4.08
C VAL A 49 -5.28 -3.49 -5.49
N TYR A 50 -5.63 -4.77 -5.67
CA TYR A 50 -5.49 -5.48 -6.93
C TYR A 50 -6.82 -6.12 -7.32
N ALA A 51 -7.19 -6.00 -8.59
CA ALA A 51 -8.35 -6.68 -9.14
C ALA A 51 -8.13 -8.20 -9.16
N ARG A 52 -9.20 -8.99 -9.37
CA ARG A 52 -9.19 -10.46 -9.42
C ARG A 52 -8.09 -11.10 -10.28
N ARG A 53 -7.64 -10.42 -11.35
CA ARG A 53 -6.56 -10.89 -12.23
C ARG A 53 -5.15 -10.46 -11.77
N GLY A 54 -5.04 -9.89 -10.57
CA GLY A 54 -3.79 -9.40 -10.01
C GLY A 54 -3.37 -8.01 -10.49
N LYS A 55 -4.07 -7.41 -11.47
CA LYS A 55 -3.76 -6.06 -11.94
C LYS A 55 -3.95 -5.04 -10.82
N ALA A 56 -2.98 -4.16 -10.63
CA ALA A 56 -3.11 -3.05 -9.69
C ALA A 56 -4.31 -2.16 -10.06
N VAL A 57 -5.21 -1.97 -9.09
CA VAL A 57 -6.22 -0.92 -9.10
C VAL A 57 -5.59 0.35 -8.59
N ILE A 58 -4.82 0.23 -7.50
CA ILE A 58 -4.01 1.31 -6.94
C ILE A 58 -2.84 0.74 -6.16
N GLU A 59 -1.69 1.40 -6.26
CA GLU A 59 -0.54 1.24 -5.37
C GLU A 59 -0.14 2.61 -4.85
N GLU A 60 0.14 2.70 -3.54
CA GLU A 60 0.61 3.91 -2.88
C GLU A 60 1.68 3.51 -1.84
N TYR A 61 2.67 4.38 -1.62
CA TYR A 61 3.54 4.25 -0.45
C TYR A 61 3.74 5.58 0.26
N TYR A 62 4.01 5.48 1.55
CA TYR A 62 4.32 6.56 2.46
C TYR A 62 5.76 6.38 2.94
N PRO A 63 6.70 7.24 2.51
CA PRO A 63 8.11 7.14 2.90
C PRO A 63 8.35 7.48 4.38
N SER A 64 7.34 8.08 5.03
CA SER A 64 7.29 8.32 6.48
C SER A 64 5.84 8.40 6.94
N CYS A 65 5.55 7.81 8.10
CA CYS A 65 4.29 7.95 8.85
C CYS A 65 4.62 8.64 10.19
N PRO A 66 4.72 9.98 10.22
CA PRO A 66 5.18 10.71 11.40
C PRO A 66 4.29 10.44 12.63
N GLY A 67 4.92 10.17 13.77
CA GLY A 67 4.19 9.91 15.03
C GLY A 67 3.51 8.55 15.11
N GLU A 68 3.66 7.68 14.10
CA GLU A 68 3.04 6.35 14.09
C GLU A 68 4.06 5.23 14.29
N THR A 69 3.68 4.27 15.13
CA THR A 69 4.35 2.96 15.18
C THR A 69 3.96 2.12 13.97
N MET A 70 4.75 1.09 13.66
CA MET A 70 4.40 0.12 12.60
C MET A 70 2.98 -0.45 12.77
N SER A 71 2.57 -0.80 14.00
CA SER A 71 1.23 -1.35 14.25
C SER A 71 0.12 -0.34 13.95
N ARG A 72 0.29 0.94 14.33
CA ARG A 72 -0.71 1.98 14.03
C ARG A 72 -0.78 2.26 12.53
N ALA A 73 0.37 2.33 11.87
CA ALA A 73 0.43 2.51 10.43
C ALA A 73 -0.24 1.34 9.70
N LEU A 74 -0.05 0.09 10.15
CA LEU A 74 -0.64 -1.09 9.54
C LEU A 74 -2.17 -1.03 9.62
N VAL A 75 -2.73 -0.78 10.81
CA VAL A 75 -4.19 -0.66 11.00
C VAL A 75 -4.76 0.44 10.10
N ARG A 76 -4.16 1.63 10.13
CA ARG A 76 -4.59 2.76 9.29
C ARG A 76 -4.50 2.43 7.79
N GLY A 77 -3.46 1.71 7.38
CA GLY A 77 -3.28 1.25 6.00
C GLY A 77 -4.37 0.26 5.57
N VAL A 78 -4.72 -0.70 6.43
CA VAL A 78 -5.79 -1.68 6.18
C VAL A 78 -7.15 -0.97 6.05
N ASP A 79 -7.46 -0.05 6.95
CA ASP A 79 -8.71 0.71 6.90
C ASP A 79 -8.82 1.53 5.61
N ARG A 80 -7.72 2.19 5.19
CA ARG A 80 -7.65 2.90 3.92
C ARG A 80 -7.83 1.96 2.73
N ALA A 81 -7.15 0.81 2.71
CA ALA A 81 -7.20 -0.14 1.60
C ALA A 81 -8.61 -0.69 1.41
N ARG A 82 -9.29 -1.05 2.51
CA ARG A 82 -10.69 -1.48 2.50
C ARG A 82 -11.62 -0.39 1.99
N ALA A 83 -11.42 0.85 2.44
CA ALA A 83 -12.25 1.96 1.98
C ALA A 83 -12.07 2.24 0.48
N LEU A 84 -10.86 2.09 -0.06
CA LEU A 84 -10.61 2.19 -1.50
C LEU A 84 -11.22 1.01 -2.27
N ALA A 85 -11.05 -0.22 -1.78
CA ALA A 85 -11.55 -1.42 -2.43
C ALA A 85 -13.09 -1.49 -2.47
N THR A 86 -13.76 -0.98 -1.43
CA THR A 86 -15.22 -0.95 -1.33
C THR A 86 -15.86 0.30 -1.95
N GLY A 87 -15.05 1.23 -2.46
CA GLY A 87 -15.52 2.51 -3.03
C GLY A 87 -15.99 3.53 -1.99
N ALA A 88 -15.79 3.27 -0.68
CA ALA A 88 -16.06 4.25 0.38
C ALA A 88 -15.11 5.46 0.30
N LEU A 89 -13.92 5.29 -0.30
CA LEU A 89 -13.04 6.38 -0.72
C LEU A 89 -12.86 6.38 -2.23
N PRO A 90 -12.80 7.55 -2.89
CA PRO A 90 -12.50 7.61 -4.30
C PRO A 90 -11.07 7.18 -4.55
N LEU A 91 -10.88 6.35 -5.58
CA LEU A 91 -9.55 6.09 -6.14
C LEU A 91 -9.04 7.41 -6.73
N ARG A 92 -8.10 8.08 -6.04
CA ARG A 92 -7.41 9.22 -6.65
C ARG A 92 -6.52 8.67 -7.76
N GLN A 93 -6.76 9.11 -9.00
CA GLN A 93 -5.76 8.97 -10.04
C GLN A 93 -4.47 9.63 -9.56
N PRO A 94 -3.28 9.04 -9.84
CA PRO A 94 -2.04 9.77 -9.64
C PRO A 94 -2.19 11.07 -10.41
N LEU A 95 -2.03 12.21 -9.72
CA LEU A 95 -1.88 13.49 -10.40
C LEU A 95 -0.75 13.27 -11.40
N LEU A 96 -1.07 13.30 -12.70
CA LEU A 96 -0.10 13.29 -13.77
C LEU A 96 1.04 14.21 -13.33
N ARG A 97 2.22 13.63 -13.07
CA ARG A 97 3.44 14.42 -12.86
C ARG A 97 3.68 15.18 -14.16
N ARG A 98 3.08 16.36 -14.29
CA ARG A 98 3.57 17.41 -15.18
C ARG A 98 4.89 17.85 -14.59
N GLN A 99 5.98 17.21 -15.01
CA GLN A 99 7.29 17.82 -14.94
C GLN A 99 7.47 18.64 -16.21
N ALA A 100 7.67 19.95 -15.99
CA ALA A 100 8.17 20.91 -16.96
C ALA A 100 9.66 20.67 -17.23
#